data_AF-A0A3A8T7X1-F1
#
_entry.id   AF-A0A3A8T7X1-F1
#
_cell.length_a   1.000
_cell.length_b   1.000
_cell.length_c   1.000
_cell.angle_alpha   90.00
_cell.angle_beta   90.00
_cell.angle_gamma   90.00
#
_symmetry.space_group_name_H-M   'P 1'
#
loop_
_entity.id
_entity.type
_entity.pdbx_description
1 polymer ?
#
loop_
_entity_poly.entity_id
_entity_poly.type
_entity_poly.pdbx_seq_one_letter_code
_entity_poly.pdbx_strand_id
1 'polypeptide(L)'
;MGIRDDLKKQALGLSSMAMEKLMADEKRAMAVAQAIGRVQRGKQALDRGQEEVMKALHFAPKGDFKAVGKQLAGLKRRLRELDEKLEELAEESS
;
A
#
# COMPACT_ATOMS: atom_id res chain seq x y z
N MET A 1 6.51 26.49 5.52
CA MET A 1 7.64 25.97 4.71
C MET A 1 8.79 25.71 5.66
N GLY A 2 8.99 24.45 6.06
CA GLY A 2 9.96 24.09 7.08
C GLY A 2 11.20 23.41 6.49
N ILE A 3 12.32 23.47 7.22
CA ILE A 3 13.60 22.85 6.87
C ILE A 3 13.45 21.35 6.51
N ARG A 4 12.49 20.66 7.12
CA ARG A 4 12.16 19.26 6.81
C ARG A 4 11.63 19.06 5.38
N ASP A 5 10.82 19.99 4.89
CA ASP A 5 10.23 19.91 3.54
C ASP A 5 11.28 20.22 2.48
N ASP A 6 12.19 21.17 2.77
CA ASP A 6 13.31 21.51 1.89
C ASP A 6 14.35 20.39 1.82
N LEU A 7 14.66 19.75 2.96
CA LEU A 7 15.57 18.60 3.00
C LEU A 7 14.98 17.40 2.24
N LYS A 8 13.67 17.15 2.37
CA LYS A 8 12.96 16.15 1.57
C LYS A 8 13.00 16.48 0.07
N LYS A 9 12.75 17.73 -0.30
CA LYS A 9 12.84 18.17 -1.70
C LYS A 9 14.25 17.98 -2.27
N GLN A 10 15.27 18.34 -1.51
CA GLN A 10 16.67 18.16 -1.92
C GLN A 10 17.03 16.67 -2.06
N ALA A 11 16.63 15.83 -1.10
CA ALA A 11 16.85 14.38 -1.16
C ALA A 11 16.12 13.75 -2.36
N LEU A 12 14.87 14.15 -2.61
CA LEU A 12 14.09 13.70 -3.77
C LEU A 12 14.73 14.16 -5.08
N GLY A 13 15.17 15.42 -5.17
CA GLY A 13 15.87 15.97 -6.33
C GLY A 13 17.18 15.26 -6.64
N LEU A 14 17.98 14.95 -5.61
CA LEU A 14 19.22 14.19 -5.76
C LEU A 14 18.94 12.76 -6.24
N SER A 15 17.91 12.12 -5.68
CA SER A 15 17.50 10.77 -6.09
C SER A 15 16.97 10.71 -7.52
N SER A 16 16.23 11.76 -7.95
CA SER A 16 15.72 11.90 -9.30
C SER A 16 16.85 12.06 -10.32
N MET A 17 17.79 12.96 -10.08
CA MET A 17 18.96 13.15 -10.96
C MET A 17 19.85 11.90 -11.03
N ALA A 18 20.02 11.19 -9.92
CA ALA A 18 20.77 9.94 -9.89
C ALA A 18 20.04 8.84 -10.69
N MET A 19 18.72 8.75 -10.58
CA MET A 19 17.89 7.83 -11.36
C MET A 19 17.95 8.17 -12.85
N GLU A 20 17.88 9.44 -13.21
CA GLU A 20 17.92 9.94 -14.58
C GLU A 20 19.29 9.66 -15.23
N LYS A 21 20.39 9.89 -14.51
CA LYS A 21 21.75 9.57 -14.97
C LYS A 21 22.01 8.06 -15.07
N LEU A 22 21.36 7.25 -14.23
CA LEU A 22 21.38 5.79 -14.30
C LEU A 22 20.55 5.26 -15.49
N MET A 23 19.47 5.97 -15.83
CA MET A 23 18.57 5.68 -16.96
C MET A 23 19.08 6.17 -18.31
N ALA A 24 19.99 7.14 -18.33
CA ALA A 24 20.68 7.61 -19.54
C ALA A 24 21.60 6.55 -20.18
N ASP A 25 22.00 5.51 -19.44
CA ASP A 25 22.66 4.32 -19.98
C ASP A 25 21.65 3.16 -20.02
N GLU A 26 20.98 3.04 -21.16
CA GLU A 26 19.86 2.12 -21.41
C GLU A 26 20.19 0.66 -21.03
N LYS A 27 21.45 0.24 -21.19
CA LYS A 27 21.93 -1.10 -20.80
C LYS A 27 22.05 -1.25 -19.30
N ARG A 28 22.58 -0.25 -18.58
CA ARG A 28 22.70 -0.28 -17.11
C ARG A 28 21.33 -0.20 -16.44
N ALA A 29 20.45 0.65 -16.96
CA ALA A 29 19.07 0.75 -16.50
C ALA A 29 18.31 -0.57 -16.63
N MET A 30 18.43 -1.24 -17.77
CA MET A 30 17.79 -2.54 -17.98
C MET A 30 18.34 -3.60 -17.01
N ALA A 31 19.66 -3.63 -16.76
CA ALA A 31 20.26 -4.55 -15.79
C ALA A 31 19.77 -4.30 -14.35
N VAL A 32 19.69 -3.04 -13.94
CA VAL A 32 19.16 -2.65 -12.61
C VAL A 32 17.68 -2.98 -12.49
N ALA A 33 16.87 -2.66 -13.51
CA ALA A 33 15.45 -3.00 -13.54
C ALA A 33 15.23 -4.52 -13.44
N GLN A 34 16.03 -5.32 -14.16
CA GLN A 34 15.97 -6.78 -14.06
C GLN A 34 16.37 -7.28 -12.67
N ALA A 35 17.42 -6.72 -12.06
CA ALA A 35 17.85 -7.08 -10.71
C ALA A 35 16.77 -6.75 -9.67
N ILE A 36 16.21 -5.54 -9.71
CA ILE A 36 15.10 -5.11 -8.86
C ILE A 36 13.89 -6.03 -9.06
N GLY A 37 13.53 -6.33 -10.32
CA GLY A 37 12.42 -7.21 -10.64
C GLY A 37 12.62 -8.65 -10.17
N ARG A 38 13.86 -9.16 -10.13
CA ARG A 38 14.18 -10.48 -9.54
C ARG A 38 14.03 -10.45 -8.01
N VAL A 39 14.55 -9.42 -7.35
CA VAL A 39 14.43 -9.25 -5.89
C VAL A 39 12.97 -9.10 -5.48
N GLN A 40 12.19 -8.29 -6.19
CA GLN A 40 10.75 -8.11 -5.93
C GLN A 40 9.98 -9.42 -6.06
N ARG A 41 10.24 -10.19 -7.11
CA ARG A 41 9.62 -11.52 -7.30
C ARG A 41 10.04 -12.51 -6.21
N GLY A 42 11.31 -12.52 -5.84
CA GLY A 42 11.83 -13.36 -4.75
C GLY A 42 11.16 -13.03 -3.42
N LYS A 43 11.03 -11.74 -3.09
CA LYS A 43 10.31 -11.29 -1.91
C LYS A 43 8.84 -11.72 -1.94
N GLN A 44 8.15 -11.53 -3.06
CA GLN A 44 6.76 -11.96 -3.19
C GLN A 44 6.59 -13.47 -3.01
N ALA A 45 7.50 -14.27 -3.55
CA ALA A 45 7.47 -15.72 -3.37
C ALA A 45 7.71 -16.13 -1.90
N LEU A 46 8.65 -15.48 -1.23
CA LEU A 46 8.92 -15.69 0.20
C LEU A 46 7.72 -15.30 1.07
N ASP A 47 7.15 -14.12 0.83
CA ASP A 47 5.99 -13.62 1.58
C ASP A 47 4.80 -14.59 1.44
N ARG A 48 4.55 -15.12 0.23
CA ARG A 48 3.52 -16.14 -0.01
C ARG A 48 3.79 -17.44 0.75
N GLY A 49 5.02 -17.95 0.67
CA GLY A 49 5.40 -19.17 1.40
C GLY A 49 5.24 -19.01 2.91
N GLN A 50 5.59 -17.84 3.45
CA GLN A 50 5.39 -17.53 4.86
C GLN A 50 3.90 -17.53 5.23
N GLU A 51 3.04 -16.90 4.42
CA GLU A 51 1.59 -16.92 4.66
C GLU A 51 1.01 -18.34 4.59
N GLU A 52 1.44 -19.17 3.64
CA GLU A 52 1.02 -20.56 3.51
C GLU A 52 1.42 -21.40 4.73
N VAL A 53 2.66 -21.26 5.22
CA VAL A 53 3.13 -21.95 6.43
C VAL A 53 2.34 -21.49 7.65
N MET A 54 2.09 -20.19 7.82
CA MET A 54 1.28 -19.69 8.94
C MET A 54 -0.13 -20.27 8.90
N LYS A 55 -0.77 -20.30 7.73
CA LYS A 55 -2.10 -20.90 7.57
C LYS A 55 -2.10 -22.40 7.88
N ALA A 56 -1.08 -23.13 7.42
CA ALA A 56 -0.92 -24.55 7.70
C ALA A 56 -0.75 -24.84 9.20
N LEU A 57 -0.11 -23.92 9.92
CA LEU A 57 0.04 -23.96 11.38
C LEU A 57 -1.14 -23.33 12.15
N HIS A 58 -2.25 -23.03 11.46
CA HIS A 58 -3.44 -22.39 12.03
C HIS A 58 -3.20 -21.00 12.66
N PHE A 59 -2.15 -20.30 12.23
CA PHE A 59 -1.93 -18.89 12.55
C PHE A 59 -2.60 -17.98 11.53
N ALA A 60 -3.05 -16.81 12.01
CA ALA A 60 -3.60 -15.77 11.15
C ALA A 60 -2.49 -14.94 10.49
N PRO A 61 -2.31 -15.00 9.15
CA PRO A 61 -1.41 -14.10 8.44
C PRO A 61 -1.84 -12.64 8.50
N LYS A 62 -0.88 -11.74 8.24
CA LYS A 62 -1.11 -10.30 8.12
C LYS A 62 -2.19 -9.96 7.07
N GLY A 63 -2.27 -10.74 5.99
CA GLY A 63 -3.31 -10.60 4.96
C GLY A 63 -4.73 -10.72 5.52
N ASP A 64 -4.96 -11.60 6.49
CA ASP A 64 -6.27 -11.86 7.06
C ASP A 64 -6.73 -10.69 7.93
N PHE A 65 -5.84 -10.14 8.77
CA PHE A 65 -6.12 -8.91 9.51
C PHE A 65 -6.47 -7.73 8.60
N LYS A 66 -5.78 -7.62 7.45
CA LYS A 66 -6.06 -6.58 6.46
C LYS A 66 -7.44 -6.78 5.82
N ALA A 67 -7.82 -8.03 5.52
CA ALA A 67 -9.13 -8.36 4.96
C ALA A 67 -10.26 -8.02 5.93
N VAL A 68 -10.13 -8.42 7.19
CA VAL A 68 -11.08 -8.08 8.26
C VAL A 68 -11.19 -6.56 8.44
N GLY A 69 -10.06 -5.85 8.47
CA GLY A 69 -10.06 -4.38 8.56
C GLY A 69 -10.82 -3.71 7.41
N LYS A 70 -10.70 -4.24 6.18
CA LYS A 70 -11.44 -3.72 5.02
C LYS A 70 -12.94 -3.97 5.14
N GLN A 71 -13.35 -5.16 5.60
CA GLN A 71 -14.76 -5.48 5.84
C GLN A 71 -15.35 -4.59 6.91
N LEU A 72 -14.63 -4.37 8.01
CA LEU A 72 -15.05 -3.50 9.10
C LEU A 72 -15.21 -2.04 8.64
N ALA A 73 -14.26 -1.54 7.85
CA ALA A 73 -14.37 -0.20 7.25
C ALA A 73 -15.59 -0.07 6.34
N GLY A 74 -15.89 -1.11 5.55
CA GLY A 74 -17.09 -1.16 4.72
C GLY A 74 -18.39 -1.16 5.54
N LEU A 75 -18.42 -1.92 6.64
CA LEU A 75 -19.56 -1.96 7.55
C LEU A 75 -19.80 -0.60 8.21
N LYS A 76 -18.73 0.07 8.69
CA LYS A 76 -18.81 1.41 9.27
C LYS A 76 -19.41 2.42 8.28
N ARG A 77 -19.05 2.34 7.00
CA ARG A 77 -19.61 3.22 5.97
C ARG A 77 -21.11 2.98 5.78
N ARG A 78 -21.53 1.71 5.69
CA ARG A 78 -22.95 1.36 5.56
C ARG A 78 -23.78 1.79 6.76
N LEU A 79 -23.21 1.68 7.96
CA LEU A 79 -23.88 2.13 9.18
C LEU A 79 -24.13 3.64 9.13
N ARG A 80 -23.13 4.43 8.73
CA ARG A 80 -23.30 5.86 8.50
C ARG A 80 -24.38 6.17 7.44
N GLU A 81 -24.34 5.48 6.30
CA GLU A 81 -25.35 5.64 5.25
C GLU A 81 -26.77 5.29 5.73
N LEU A 82 -26.92 4.39 6.70
CA LEU A 82 -28.21 4.06 7.30
C LEU A 82 -28.65 5.11 8.31
N ASP A 83 -27.73 5.59 9.15
CA ASP A 83 -28.00 6.66 10.12
C ASP A 83 -28.48 7.92 9.38
N GLU A 84 -27.80 8.33 8.32
CA GLU A 84 -28.18 9.48 7.48
C GLU A 84 -29.61 9.32 6.90
N LYS A 85 -29.96 8.13 6.40
CA LYS A 85 -31.32 7.86 5.88
C LYS A 85 -32.39 7.87 6.97
N LEU A 86 -32.06 7.41 8.17
CA LEU A 86 -33.00 7.44 9.30
C LEU A 86 -33.26 8.87 9.76
N GLU A 87 -32.23 9.72 9.76
CA GLU A 87 -32.38 11.15 10.03
C GLU A 87 -33.29 11.82 8.98
N GLU A 88 -33.04 11.59 7.69
CA GLU A 88 -33.90 12.11 6.60
C GLU A 88 -35.38 11.69 6.77
N LEU A 89 -35.64 10.41 7.04
CA LEU A 89 -37.00 9.89 7.24
C LEU A 89 -37.68 10.47 8.49
N ALA A 90 -36.91 10.73 9.56
CA ALA A 90 -37.43 11.33 10.78
C ALA A 90 -37.80 12.81 10.59
N GLU A 91 -37.04 13.53 9.76
CA GLU A 91 -37.34 14.91 9.38
C GLU A 91 -38.57 15.00 8.45
N GLU A 92 -38.73 14.07 7.50
CA GLU A 92 -39.92 14.01 6.62
C GLU A 92 -41.21 13.62 7.35
N SER A 93 -41.10 12.94 8.50
CA SER A 93 -42.23 12.46 9.30
C SER A 93 -42.70 13.46 10.39
N SER A 94 -42.03 14.61 10.52
CA SER A 94 -42.32 15.67 11.51
C SER A 94 -42.98 16.88 10.87
#